data_AF-A0A354JVW6-F1
#
_entry.id   AF-A0A354JVW6-F1
#
_cell.length_a   1.000
_cell.length_b   1.000
_cell.length_c   1.000
_cell.angle_alpha   90.00
_cell.angle_beta   90.00
_cell.angle_gamma   90.00
#
_symmetry.space_group_name_H-M   'P 1'
#
loop_
_entity.id
_entity.type
_entity.pdbx_description
1 polymer ?
#
loop_
_entity_poly.entity_id
_entity_poly.type
_entity_poly.pdbx_seq_one_letter_code
_entity_poly.pdbx_strand_id
1 'polypeptide(L)'
;NKTSLYNDYKRGQKVVVYCNNLYLGDYGGQIQLGSIYNNNGSWEISGLEGDPIIRMHVFKKGGMLSEVTPLTMTPEQLTQVNIGRLVMFENAQLKDTLSPITGETYTYADNVNKVTVNHNLVTCSQTYPSTVVLRTSGYARFASKKIATKNGTITGILTYYDGTYQLIMRDTNDINFTNDRCQQ
;
A
#
# COMPACT_ATOMS: atom_id res chain seq x y z
N ASN A 1 10.24 -5.50 -14.75
CA ASN A 1 9.38 -5.89 -13.61
C ASN A 1 8.67 -7.21 -13.82
N LYS A 2 8.89 -8.18 -12.91
CA LYS A 2 8.11 -9.43 -12.86
C LYS A 2 6.72 -9.14 -12.31
N THR A 3 5.68 -9.64 -12.97
CA THR A 3 4.29 -9.54 -12.49
C THR A 3 3.86 -10.89 -11.90
N SER A 4 2.73 -10.89 -11.18
CA SER A 4 2.11 -12.12 -10.65
C SER A 4 3.01 -12.95 -9.71
N LEU A 5 3.85 -12.27 -8.92
CA LEU A 5 4.71 -12.88 -7.91
C LEU A 5 3.96 -13.76 -6.89
N TYR A 6 2.67 -13.53 -6.71
CA TYR A 6 1.82 -14.34 -5.83
C TYR A 6 1.70 -15.81 -6.27
N ASN A 7 1.95 -16.12 -7.54
CA ASN A 7 2.01 -17.50 -8.06
C ASN A 7 3.24 -18.25 -7.52
N ASP A 8 4.36 -17.54 -7.41
CA ASP A 8 5.59 -18.09 -6.87
C ASP A 8 5.58 -18.02 -5.35
N TYR A 9 5.20 -16.89 -4.76
CA TYR A 9 5.19 -16.63 -3.32
C TYR A 9 3.77 -16.37 -2.84
N LYS A 10 3.11 -17.42 -2.34
CA LYS A 10 1.72 -17.35 -1.87
C LYS A 10 1.59 -16.38 -0.69
N ARG A 11 0.41 -15.77 -0.52
CA ARG A 11 0.10 -14.96 0.67
C ARG A 11 0.33 -15.80 1.93
N GLY A 12 1.01 -15.21 2.92
CA GLY A 12 1.38 -15.90 4.17
C GLY A 12 2.64 -16.79 4.08
N GLN A 13 3.28 -16.88 2.92
CA GLN A 13 4.56 -17.56 2.76
C GLN A 13 5.68 -16.75 3.44
N LYS A 14 6.37 -17.37 4.40
CA LYS A 14 7.63 -16.81 4.90
C LYS A 14 8.69 -16.92 3.80
N VAL A 15 9.48 -15.87 3.63
CA VAL A 15 10.62 -15.86 2.71
C VAL A 15 11.91 -15.60 3.48
N VAL A 16 13.02 -16.09 2.94
CA VAL A 16 14.38 -15.70 3.30
C VAL A 16 14.90 -14.84 2.16
N VAL A 17 15.43 -13.67 2.51
CA VAL A 17 16.11 -12.80 1.55
C VAL A 17 17.61 -12.92 1.80
N TYR A 18 18.34 -13.41 0.80
CA TYR A 18 19.79 -13.33 0.79
C TYR A 18 20.17 -11.93 0.34
N CYS A 19 20.91 -11.18 1.17
CA CYS A 19 21.14 -9.76 0.95
C CYS A 19 22.50 -9.42 0.29
N ASN A 20 23.32 -10.43 -0.03
CA ASN A 20 24.63 -10.19 -0.61
C ASN A 20 24.48 -9.50 -1.98
N ASN A 21 25.26 -8.43 -2.21
CA ASN A 21 25.16 -7.57 -3.41
C ASN A 21 23.79 -6.91 -3.64
N LEU A 22 22.94 -6.82 -2.60
CA LEU A 22 21.80 -5.93 -2.59
C LEU A 22 22.16 -4.60 -1.93
N TYR A 23 21.38 -3.58 -2.26
CA TYR A 23 21.57 -2.22 -1.80
C TYR A 23 20.37 -1.77 -0.99
N LEU A 24 20.64 -0.92 0.01
CA LEU A 24 19.62 -0.13 0.66
C LEU A 24 19.61 1.26 0.02
N GLY A 25 18.41 1.76 -0.25
CA GLY A 25 18.23 3.13 -0.71
C GLY A 25 17.02 3.77 -0.06
N ASP A 26 17.07 5.09 0.03
CA ASP A 26 15.94 5.90 0.46
C ASP A 26 15.14 6.34 -0.77
N TYR A 27 13.86 6.01 -0.78
CA TYR A 27 12.92 6.51 -1.78
C TYR A 27 11.78 7.26 -1.07
N GLY A 28 11.88 8.59 -1.06
CA GLY A 28 10.88 9.47 -0.44
C GLY A 28 10.71 9.26 1.06
N GLY A 29 11.77 8.90 1.78
CA GLY A 29 11.76 8.59 3.21
C GLY A 29 11.40 7.14 3.56
N GLN A 30 11.20 6.28 2.55
CA GLN A 30 11.01 4.84 2.75
C GLN A 30 12.29 4.10 2.34
N ILE A 31 12.92 3.44 3.31
CA ILE A 31 14.06 2.56 3.05
C ILE A 31 13.60 1.32 2.29
N GLN A 32 14.27 1.04 1.17
CA GLN A 32 14.00 -0.08 0.29
C GLN A 32 15.25 -0.95 0.15
N LEU A 33 15.04 -2.26 -0.01
CA LEU A 33 16.09 -3.24 -0.32
C LEU A 33 15.91 -3.71 -1.76
N GLY A 34 16.97 -3.64 -2.57
CA GLY A 34 16.91 -4.13 -3.93
C GLY A 34 18.21 -3.94 -4.72
N SER A 35 18.08 -3.80 -6.04
CA SER A 35 19.21 -3.51 -6.93
C SER A 35 19.33 -2.01 -7.20
N ILE A 36 20.47 -1.58 -7.73
CA ILE A 36 20.65 -0.20 -8.20
C ILE A 36 20.58 -0.14 -9.72
N TYR A 37 20.14 1.00 -10.25
CA TYR A 37 20.21 1.30 -11.67
C TYR A 37 20.81 2.69 -11.87
N ASN A 38 21.44 2.91 -13.02
CA ASN A 38 21.99 4.21 -13.38
C ASN A 38 20.95 5.01 -14.18
N ASN A 39 20.47 6.08 -13.59
CA ASN A 39 19.60 7.05 -14.23
C ASN A 39 20.42 8.29 -14.62
N ASN A 40 20.90 8.33 -15.86
CA ASN A 40 21.65 9.46 -16.42
C ASN A 40 22.81 9.95 -15.53
N GLY A 41 23.61 9.03 -15.00
CA GLY A 41 24.76 9.31 -14.14
C GLY A 41 24.46 9.28 -12.63
N SER A 42 23.19 9.22 -12.23
CA SER A 42 22.79 9.07 -10.83
C SER A 42 22.42 7.62 -10.54
N TRP A 43 23.01 7.03 -9.50
CA TRP A 43 22.61 5.70 -9.05
C TRP A 43 21.37 5.82 -8.17
N GLU A 44 20.32 5.09 -8.54
CA GLU A 44 19.06 5.06 -7.81
C GLU A 44 18.74 3.64 -7.37
N ILE A 45 18.00 3.53 -6.26
CA ILE A 45 17.49 2.25 -5.79
C ILE A 45 16.31 1.81 -6.65
N SER A 46 16.28 0.53 -7.00
CA SER A 46 15.11 -0.15 -7.54
C SER A 46 14.84 -1.43 -6.72
N GLY A 47 13.70 -2.06 -6.95
CA GLY A 47 13.39 -3.37 -6.41
C GLY A 47 14.29 -4.46 -6.99
N LEU A 48 13.98 -5.72 -6.63
CA LEU A 48 14.63 -6.89 -7.23
C LEU A 48 14.05 -7.14 -8.63
N GLU A 49 14.61 -6.46 -9.63
CA GLU A 49 14.06 -6.51 -10.98
C GLU A 49 14.42 -7.78 -11.74
N GLY A 50 13.39 -8.58 -12.06
CA GLY A 50 13.50 -9.70 -12.98
C GLY A 50 13.70 -11.06 -12.31
N ASP A 51 13.28 -12.11 -13.01
CA ASP A 51 13.31 -13.50 -12.53
C ASP A 51 14.68 -13.96 -12.03
N PRO A 52 15.81 -13.70 -12.73
CA PRO A 52 17.12 -14.16 -12.27
C PRO A 52 17.51 -13.55 -10.91
N ILE A 53 17.33 -12.24 -10.74
CA ILE A 53 17.67 -11.55 -9.49
C ILE A 53 16.81 -12.07 -8.35
N ILE A 54 15.49 -12.19 -8.57
CA ILE A 54 14.56 -12.71 -7.56
C ILE A 54 14.93 -14.14 -7.16
N ARG A 55 15.25 -15.03 -8.11
CA ARG A 55 15.62 -16.43 -7.82
C ARG A 55 16.94 -16.57 -7.07
N MET A 56 17.87 -15.63 -7.25
CA MET A 56 19.14 -15.61 -6.51
C MET A 56 19.01 -15.10 -5.07
N HIS A 57 17.99 -14.30 -4.78
CA HIS A 57 17.90 -13.59 -3.49
C HIS A 57 16.68 -13.97 -2.65
N VAL A 58 15.57 -14.45 -3.22
CA VAL A 58 14.31 -14.67 -2.48
C VAL A 58 13.91 -16.14 -2.49
N PHE A 59 14.00 -16.76 -1.32
CA PHE A 59 13.74 -18.19 -1.12
C PHE A 59 12.54 -18.41 -0.21
N LYS A 60 11.75 -19.47 -0.45
CA LYS A 60 10.65 -19.85 0.44
C LYS A 60 11.21 -20.46 1.73
N LYS A 61 10.76 -19.97 2.88
CA LYS A 61 11.09 -20.55 4.19
C LYS A 61 10.01 -21.54 4.61
N GLY A 62 10.24 -22.82 4.33
CA GLY A 62 9.30 -23.91 4.64
C GLY A 62 8.02 -23.86 3.78
N GLY A 63 7.13 -24.83 4.00
CA GLY A 63 5.88 -24.98 3.23
C GLY A 63 4.61 -24.52 3.95
N MET A 64 4.70 -24.19 5.25
CA MET A 64 3.54 -23.77 6.04
C MET A 64 3.21 -22.31 5.72
N LEU A 65 2.00 -22.08 5.22
CA LEU A 65 1.45 -20.74 5.06
C LEU A 65 0.85 -20.30 6.39
N SER A 66 1.21 -19.10 6.83
CA SER A 66 0.60 -18.46 8.00
C SER A 66 0.01 -17.15 7.55
N GLU A 67 -1.30 -16.98 7.70
CA GLU A 67 -1.90 -15.68 7.44
C GLU A 67 -1.28 -14.63 8.36
N VAL A 68 -1.02 -13.45 7.79
CA VAL A 68 -0.55 -12.30 8.56
C VAL A 68 -1.78 -11.57 9.07
N THR A 69 -1.94 -11.53 10.39
CA THR A 69 -2.94 -10.68 11.03
C THR A 69 -2.51 -9.22 10.92
N PRO A 70 -3.36 -8.31 10.43
CA PRO A 70 -3.03 -6.89 10.36
C PRO A 70 -2.74 -6.30 11.75
N LEU A 71 -1.78 -5.38 11.82
CA LEU A 71 -1.63 -4.53 12.99
C LEU A 71 -2.76 -3.49 13.01
N THR A 72 -3.61 -3.51 14.02
CA THR A 72 -4.62 -2.46 14.22
C THR A 72 -3.91 -1.19 14.59
N MET A 73 -4.12 -0.11 13.82
CA MET A 73 -3.43 1.17 13.96
C MET A 73 -4.08 2.07 15.00
N THR A 74 -3.24 2.65 15.85
CA THR A 74 -3.51 3.81 16.70
C THR A 74 -2.60 4.98 16.27
N PRO A 75 -2.88 6.22 16.68
CA PRO A 75 -2.03 7.38 16.40
C PRO A 75 -0.55 7.16 16.73
N GLU A 76 -0.24 6.49 17.85
CA GLU A 76 1.13 6.22 18.32
C GLU A 76 1.84 5.18 17.45
N GLN A 77 1.10 4.36 16.72
CA GLN A 77 1.65 3.34 15.84
C GLN A 77 1.92 3.87 14.44
N LEU A 78 1.48 5.08 14.09
CA LEU A 78 1.79 5.69 12.79
C LEU A 78 3.23 6.23 12.78
N THR A 79 4.18 5.31 12.70
CA THR A 79 5.62 5.57 12.73
C THR A 79 6.34 4.79 11.62
N GLN A 80 7.58 5.18 11.34
CA GLN A 80 8.40 4.54 10.31
C GLN A 80 8.65 3.05 10.56
N VAL A 81 8.61 2.58 11.82
CA VAL A 81 8.79 1.15 12.18
C VAL A 81 7.68 0.26 11.60
N ASN A 82 6.51 0.83 11.32
CA ASN A 82 5.38 0.09 10.78
C ASN A 82 5.25 0.19 9.25
N ILE A 83 6.15 0.91 8.57
CA ILE A 83 6.24 0.90 7.11
C ILE A 83 6.56 -0.52 6.61
N GLY A 84 5.91 -0.94 5.52
CA GLY A 84 6.01 -2.28 4.93
C GLY A 84 5.18 -3.35 5.64
N ARG A 85 4.46 -3.02 6.72
CA ARG A 85 3.60 -3.96 7.45
C ARG A 85 2.18 -3.93 6.92
N LEU A 86 1.49 -5.07 7.08
CA LEU A 86 0.04 -5.14 6.91
C LEU A 86 -0.61 -4.50 8.14
N VAL A 87 -1.38 -3.44 7.92
CA VAL A 87 -2.04 -2.65 8.97
C VAL A 87 -3.53 -2.54 8.70
N MET A 88 -4.31 -2.25 9.74
CA MET A 88 -5.75 -2.02 9.68
C MET A 88 -6.09 -0.72 10.41
N PHE A 89 -6.87 0.15 9.78
CA PHE A 89 -7.49 1.30 10.42
C PHE A 89 -8.96 0.98 10.72
N GLU A 90 -9.38 1.23 11.96
CA GLU A 90 -10.75 1.09 12.40
C GLU A 90 -11.48 2.42 12.41
N ASN A 91 -12.81 2.38 12.31
CA ASN A 91 -13.68 3.55 12.26
C ASN A 91 -13.22 4.59 11.22
N ALA A 92 -12.71 4.10 10.09
CA ALA A 92 -12.13 4.89 9.03
C ALA A 92 -13.10 5.09 7.86
N GLN A 93 -12.97 6.21 7.16
CA GLN A 93 -13.72 6.55 5.96
C GLN A 93 -12.84 7.38 5.01
N LEU A 94 -13.18 7.39 3.73
CA LEU A 94 -12.57 8.32 2.78
C LEU A 94 -13.24 9.69 2.91
N LYS A 95 -12.44 10.75 3.03
CA LYS A 95 -12.92 12.12 3.30
C LYS A 95 -13.86 12.61 2.20
N ASP A 96 -13.33 12.71 0.99
CA ASP A 96 -14.06 13.21 -0.18
C ASP A 96 -14.49 12.03 -1.04
N THR A 97 -15.81 11.88 -1.25
CA THR A 97 -16.36 10.72 -1.97
C THR A 97 -17.09 11.07 -3.26
N LEU A 98 -17.51 12.33 -3.41
CA LEU A 98 -18.25 12.83 -4.55
C LEU A 98 -17.50 13.99 -5.19
N SER A 99 -17.55 14.04 -6.52
CA SER A 99 -17.08 15.18 -7.29
C SER A 99 -17.95 16.41 -7.02
N PRO A 100 -17.37 17.57 -6.64
CA PRO A 100 -18.14 18.79 -6.45
C PRO A 100 -18.67 19.38 -7.76
N ILE A 101 -18.16 18.93 -8.91
CA ILE A 101 -18.55 19.42 -10.24
C ILE A 101 -19.69 18.56 -10.82
N THR A 102 -19.57 17.24 -10.72
CA THR A 102 -20.48 16.29 -11.38
C THR A 102 -21.45 15.60 -10.43
N GLY A 103 -21.20 15.64 -9.11
CA GLY A 103 -21.97 14.89 -8.12
C GLY A 103 -21.70 13.38 -8.12
N GLU A 104 -20.91 12.87 -9.07
CA GLU A 104 -20.60 11.45 -9.18
C GLU A 104 -19.61 11.00 -8.11
N THR A 105 -19.76 9.74 -7.68
CA THR A 105 -18.81 9.10 -6.77
C THR A 105 -17.46 8.92 -7.45
N TYR A 106 -16.39 9.30 -6.77
CA TYR A 106 -15.04 9.03 -7.25
C TYR A 106 -14.78 7.52 -7.40
N THR A 107 -13.84 7.19 -8.27
CA THR A 107 -13.29 5.84 -8.41
C THR A 107 -11.99 5.71 -7.62
N TYR A 108 -11.53 4.48 -7.37
CA TYR A 108 -10.27 4.29 -6.64
C TYR A 108 -9.07 4.94 -7.35
N ALA A 109 -9.04 4.92 -8.68
CA ALA A 109 -8.08 5.64 -9.50
C ALA A 109 -8.62 5.91 -10.91
N ASP A 110 -7.87 6.62 -11.74
CA ASP A 110 -8.21 6.80 -13.15
C ASP A 110 -7.64 5.64 -13.97
N ASN A 111 -8.51 4.68 -14.31
CA ASN A 111 -8.10 3.55 -15.15
C ASN A 111 -7.95 3.92 -16.62
N VAL A 112 -8.63 4.96 -17.11
CA VAL A 112 -8.61 5.33 -18.54
C VAL A 112 -7.26 5.96 -18.86
N ASN A 113 -6.89 6.99 -18.09
CA ASN A 113 -5.65 7.73 -18.28
C ASN A 113 -4.46 7.13 -17.51
N LYS A 114 -4.69 6.02 -16.79
CA LYS A 114 -3.70 5.33 -15.94
C LYS A 114 -3.09 6.22 -14.85
N VAL A 115 -3.88 7.19 -14.36
CA VAL A 115 -3.44 8.12 -13.32
C VAL A 115 -3.68 7.52 -11.94
N THR A 116 -2.64 7.59 -11.10
CA THR A 116 -2.70 7.17 -9.69
C THR A 116 -3.39 8.25 -8.87
N VAL A 117 -4.29 7.85 -7.98
CA VAL A 117 -5.06 8.77 -7.13
C VAL A 117 -4.78 8.48 -5.66
N ASN A 118 -4.72 9.55 -4.87
CA ASN A 118 -4.64 9.51 -3.41
C ASN A 118 -5.98 10.01 -2.85
N HIS A 119 -6.67 9.18 -2.07
CA HIS A 119 -7.87 9.57 -1.34
C HIS A 119 -7.51 9.77 0.13
N ASN A 120 -7.89 10.91 0.72
CA ASN A 120 -7.61 11.16 2.15
C ASN A 120 -8.38 10.16 3.02
N LEU A 121 -7.65 9.42 3.85
CA LEU A 121 -8.20 8.52 4.84
C LEU A 121 -8.32 9.28 6.16
N VAL A 122 -9.49 9.19 6.77
CA VAL A 122 -9.79 9.86 8.04
C VAL A 122 -10.51 8.89 8.96
N THR A 123 -10.40 9.08 10.27
CA THR A 123 -11.13 8.26 11.25
C THR A 123 -12.06 9.11 12.10
N CYS A 124 -13.09 8.48 12.64
CA CYS A 124 -14.15 9.16 13.38
C CYS A 124 -13.83 9.51 14.82
N SER A 125 -12.86 8.81 15.42
CA SER A 125 -12.59 8.91 16.87
C SER A 125 -11.12 9.07 17.20
N GLN A 126 -10.25 9.03 16.20
CA GLN A 126 -8.81 9.11 16.39
C GLN A 126 -8.21 10.17 15.45
N THR A 127 -7.42 11.07 16.03
CA THR A 127 -6.64 12.03 15.26
C THR A 127 -5.22 11.50 15.14
N TYR A 128 -4.79 11.22 13.91
CA TYR A 128 -3.43 10.80 13.63
C TYR A 128 -2.50 12.02 13.52
N PRO A 129 -1.22 11.89 13.89
CA PRO A 129 -0.26 12.99 13.87
C PRO A 129 0.13 13.42 12.44
N SER A 130 -0.24 12.64 11.43
CA SER A 130 0.08 12.89 10.03
C SER A 130 -1.03 12.41 9.12
N THR A 131 -1.13 13.00 7.94
CA THR A 131 -2.09 12.60 6.91
C THR A 131 -1.79 11.19 6.43
N VAL A 132 -2.85 10.37 6.34
CA VAL A 132 -2.81 9.05 5.70
C VAL A 132 -3.68 9.11 4.46
N VAL A 133 -3.17 8.64 3.33
CA VAL A 133 -3.95 8.54 2.08
C VAL A 133 -4.08 7.10 1.65
N LEU A 134 -5.25 6.73 1.14
CA LEU A 134 -5.43 5.54 0.34
C LEU A 134 -4.89 5.81 -1.07
N ARG A 135 -3.76 5.21 -1.42
CA ARG A 135 -3.11 5.38 -2.73
C ARG A 135 -3.44 4.20 -3.64
N THR A 136 -4.08 4.47 -4.78
CA THR A 136 -4.41 3.44 -5.77
C THR A 136 -3.87 3.81 -7.15
N SER A 137 -3.17 2.86 -7.77
CA SER A 137 -2.67 3.01 -9.14
C SER A 137 -3.79 2.94 -10.18
N GLY A 138 -3.73 3.76 -11.23
CA GLY A 138 -4.62 3.65 -12.39
C GLY A 138 -4.50 2.31 -13.14
N TYR A 139 -3.39 1.57 -12.95
CA TYR A 139 -3.21 0.22 -13.50
C TYR A 139 -3.87 -0.88 -12.65
N ALA A 140 -4.39 -0.56 -11.47
CA ALA A 140 -5.04 -1.54 -10.61
C ALA A 140 -6.32 -2.10 -11.27
N ARG A 141 -6.58 -3.40 -11.08
CA ARG A 141 -7.79 -4.06 -11.61
C ARG A 141 -9.09 -3.46 -11.08
N PHE A 142 -9.04 -2.79 -9.92
CA PHE A 142 -10.16 -2.14 -9.27
C PHE A 142 -10.15 -0.62 -9.42
N ALA A 143 -9.24 -0.05 -10.22
CA ALA A 143 -9.08 1.40 -10.38
C ALA A 143 -10.40 2.09 -10.76
N SER A 144 -11.15 1.55 -11.71
CA SER A 144 -12.42 2.12 -12.18
C SER A 144 -13.63 1.85 -11.27
N LYS A 145 -13.48 1.09 -10.19
CA LYS A 145 -14.60 0.86 -9.26
C LYS A 145 -14.83 2.13 -8.43
N LYS A 146 -16.10 2.47 -8.20
CA LYS A 146 -16.49 3.54 -7.28
C LYS A 146 -15.95 3.25 -5.88
N ILE A 147 -15.42 4.27 -5.20
CA ILE A 147 -14.93 4.13 -3.83
C ILE A 147 -16.10 3.91 -2.87
N ALA A 148 -15.84 3.19 -1.78
CA ALA A 148 -16.83 3.03 -0.73
C ALA A 148 -17.07 4.36 -0.02
N THR A 149 -18.35 4.74 0.11
CA THR A 149 -18.75 6.04 0.69
C THR A 149 -19.04 5.97 2.19
N LYS A 150 -19.04 4.77 2.77
CA LYS A 150 -19.37 4.51 4.18
C LYS A 150 -18.15 4.56 5.10
N ASN A 151 -18.37 4.30 6.39
CA ASN A 151 -17.33 4.10 7.40
C ASN A 151 -17.15 2.61 7.72
N GLY A 152 -15.96 2.21 8.17
CA GLY A 152 -15.73 0.91 8.79
C GLY A 152 -14.25 0.61 8.94
N THR A 153 -13.81 -0.56 8.49
CA THR A 153 -12.39 -0.93 8.54
C THR A 153 -11.74 -0.94 7.16
N ILE A 154 -10.48 -0.54 7.11
CA ILE A 154 -9.64 -0.65 5.90
C ILE A 154 -8.29 -1.26 6.26
N THR A 155 -7.88 -2.25 5.48
CA THR A 155 -6.61 -2.97 5.63
C THR A 155 -5.69 -2.64 4.45
N GLY A 156 -4.38 -2.67 4.66
CA GLY A 156 -3.43 -2.48 3.57
C GLY A 156 -1.99 -2.52 4.02
N ILE A 157 -1.08 -2.35 3.07
CA ILE A 157 0.35 -2.19 3.38
C ILE A 157 0.61 -0.71 3.63
N LEU A 158 1.15 -0.38 4.80
CA LEU A 158 1.56 0.98 5.11
C LEU A 158 2.86 1.30 4.35
N THR A 159 2.88 2.38 3.58
CA THR A 159 4.06 2.92 2.90
C THR A 159 4.22 4.39 3.24
N TYR A 160 5.35 4.97 2.86
CA TYR A 160 5.65 6.38 3.11
C TYR A 160 6.32 6.97 1.88
N TYR A 161 5.96 8.21 1.56
CA TYR A 161 6.58 8.95 0.46
C TYR A 161 6.47 10.45 0.73
N ASP A 162 7.61 11.14 0.76
CA ASP A 162 7.76 12.60 0.85
C ASP A 162 6.84 13.26 1.89
N GLY A 163 6.87 12.77 3.14
CA GLY A 163 6.07 13.35 4.22
C GLY A 163 4.69 12.74 4.41
N THR A 164 4.25 11.86 3.51
CA THR A 164 2.89 11.33 3.50
C THR A 164 2.88 9.83 3.75
N TYR A 165 2.12 9.39 4.76
CA TYR A 165 1.79 7.98 4.93
C TYR A 165 0.74 7.56 3.90
N GLN A 166 0.96 6.40 3.31
CA GLN A 166 0.11 5.87 2.25
C GLN A 166 -0.32 4.46 2.63
N LEU A 167 -1.59 4.15 2.39
CA LEU A 167 -2.12 2.80 2.50
C LEU A 167 -2.29 2.24 1.10
N ILE A 168 -1.63 1.13 0.82
CA ILE A 168 -1.77 0.38 -0.43
C ILE A 168 -2.65 -0.84 -0.18
N MET A 169 -3.84 -0.85 -0.77
CA MET A 169 -4.72 -2.03 -0.74
C MET A 169 -4.20 -3.13 -1.66
N ARG A 170 -4.48 -4.37 -1.28
CA ARG A 170 -4.17 -5.55 -2.08
C ARG A 170 -5.30 -5.81 -3.08
N ASP A 171 -6.53 -5.69 -2.60
CA ASP A 171 -7.76 -5.78 -3.39
C ASP A 171 -8.94 -5.12 -2.65
N THR A 172 -10.13 -5.15 -3.23
CA THR A 172 -11.31 -4.49 -2.65
C THR A 172 -11.88 -5.16 -1.40
N ASN A 173 -11.49 -6.40 -1.08
CA ASN A 173 -11.90 -7.05 0.17
C ASN A 173 -11.18 -6.46 1.39
N ASP A 174 -10.13 -5.67 1.16
CA ASP A 174 -9.46 -4.92 2.22
C ASP A 174 -10.31 -3.74 2.75
N ILE A 175 -11.46 -3.43 2.13
CA ILE A 175 -12.41 -2.43 2.62
C ILE A 175 -13.67 -3.12 3.11
N ASN A 176 -14.02 -2.86 4.36
CA ASN A 176 -15.29 -3.24 4.96
C ASN A 176 -15.96 -1.99 5.56
N PHE A 177 -16.54 -1.16 4.69
CA PHE A 177 -17.25 0.06 5.06
C PHE A 177 -18.76 -0.17 5.05
N THR A 178 -19.29 -0.60 6.19
CA THR A 178 -20.72 -0.96 6.36
C THR A 178 -21.48 0.02 7.24
N ASN A 179 -20.77 0.80 8.06
CA ASN A 179 -21.32 1.73 9.03
C ASN A 179 -21.63 3.10 8.39
N ASP A 180 -22.49 3.86 9.04
CA ASP A 180 -22.74 5.25 8.65
C ASP A 180 -21.50 6.11 8.87
N ARG A 181 -21.33 7.12 7.99
CA ARG A 181 -20.23 8.08 8.12
C ARG A 181 -20.39 8.87 9.41
N CYS A 182 -19.29 9.16 10.09
CA CYS A 182 -19.30 10.22 11.09
C CYS A 182 -19.27 11.60 10.41
N GLN A 183 -19.84 12.58 11.10
CA GLN A 183 -19.60 13.98 10.77
C GLN A 183 -18.15 14.34 11.15
N GLN A 184 -17.51 15.08 10.28
CA GLN A 184 -16.17 15.63 10.50
C GLN A 184 -16.27 17.13 10.68
#